data_AF-A0A124GPX5-F1
#
_entry.id   AF-A0A124GPX5-F1
#
_cell.length_a   1.000
_cell.length_b   1.000
_cell.length_c   1.000
_cell.angle_alpha   90.00
_cell.angle_beta   90.00
_cell.angle_gamma   90.00
#
_symmetry.space_group_name_H-M   'P 1'
#
loop_
_entity.id
_entity.type
_entity.pdbx_description
1 polymer ?
#
loop_
_entity_poly.entity_id
_entity_poly.type
_entity_poly.pdbx_seq_one_letter_code
_entity_poly.pdbx_strand_id
1 'polypeptide(L)'
;MSSLNPGHVLRGAYWNYRVLEPVKGDNTHISTVFKAQIVPRDARVVPEVPKWALIKVASPSDENATKNMQREVLTYRLPGVASAKCFRKMYDVIDDSTIALEWLDTTLAEVEYHPDMRIYSLIKTFLRAAFTSCVVLEDHKHVNTDYKTANILLSDNRTDRVIAKVGDLGLVVPVGELFNAQPYAMRAPEVFLGKPCTEPSQVWAVAAMLLCWIKPGVLGAWDSPHPLINEAWSMAKIQRLFPHWEIPTPEMVKGDTLKVALNSAQSLSKQVTELQAILPFDEETKKVEMPQQLRDLLRFILVPDPKIRPSASFVLASREFRKFENYVTL
;
A
#
# COMPACT_ATOMS: atom_id res chain seq x y z
N MET A 1 -6.39 27.83 0.07
CA MET A 1 -5.33 27.18 0.87
C MET A 1 -5.27 27.86 2.22
N SER A 2 -5.80 27.25 3.28
CA SER A 2 -5.44 27.64 4.64
C SER A 2 -4.09 26.96 4.96
N SER A 3 -2.98 27.54 4.49
CA SER A 3 -1.65 27.00 4.80
C SER A 3 -1.40 27.19 6.30
N LEU A 4 -1.28 26.10 7.05
CA LEU A 4 -0.81 26.16 8.43
C LEU A 4 0.65 26.65 8.41
N ASN A 5 0.89 27.84 8.94
CA ASN A 5 2.24 28.41 9.00
C ASN A 5 3.06 27.71 10.12
N PRO A 6 4.37 27.49 9.90
CA PRO A 6 5.30 27.10 10.96
C PRO A 6 5.11 27.93 12.24
N GLY A 7 5.09 27.26 13.39
CA GLY A 7 4.86 27.86 14.71
C GLY A 7 3.38 27.95 15.13
N HIS A 8 2.42 27.76 14.22
CA HIS A 8 1.01 27.71 14.58
C HIS A 8 0.71 26.54 15.52
N VAL A 9 -0.14 26.76 16.52
CA VAL A 9 -0.50 25.74 17.52
C VAL A 9 -1.96 25.34 17.35
N LEU A 10 -2.17 24.09 16.94
CA LEU A 10 -3.49 23.47 16.90
C LEU A 10 -3.84 22.89 18.27
N ARG A 11 -5.12 22.98 18.65
CA ARG A 11 -5.63 22.45 19.92
C ARG A 11 -6.41 21.16 19.65
N GLY A 12 -5.82 20.01 20.00
CA GLY A 12 -6.54 18.73 19.99
C GLY A 12 -7.27 18.46 21.30
N ALA A 13 -7.94 17.31 21.36
CA ALA A 13 -8.61 16.86 22.58
C ALA A 13 -7.58 16.42 23.63
N TYR A 14 -6.57 15.66 23.22
CA TYR A 14 -5.54 15.14 24.13
C TYR A 14 -4.31 16.05 24.25
N TRP A 15 -3.83 16.60 23.12
CA TRP A 15 -2.62 17.42 23.10
C TRP A 15 -2.76 18.69 22.27
N ASN A 16 -1.84 19.64 22.47
CA ASN A 16 -1.64 20.74 21.55
C ASN A 16 -0.54 20.36 20.54
N TYR A 17 -0.61 20.87 19.32
CA TYR A 17 0.32 20.53 18.24
C TYR A 17 0.91 21.78 17.63
N ARG A 18 2.19 22.03 17.89
CA ARG A 18 2.93 23.13 17.25
C ARG A 18 3.44 22.66 15.90
N VAL A 19 2.85 23.17 14.83
CA VAL A 19 3.25 22.91 13.44
C VAL A 19 4.69 23.38 13.23
N LEU A 20 5.53 22.55 12.63
CA LEU A 20 6.94 22.86 12.36
C LEU A 20 7.18 23.09 10.88
N GLU A 21 7.06 22.03 10.08
CA GLU A 21 7.40 22.07 8.66
C GLU A 21 6.46 21.16 7.86
N PRO A 22 6.18 21.51 6.59
CA PRO A 22 5.47 20.61 5.69
C PRO A 22 6.32 19.37 5.41
N VAL A 23 5.68 18.19 5.42
CA VAL A 23 6.33 16.95 5.00
C VAL A 23 6.21 16.84 3.49
N LYS A 24 7.34 16.66 2.81
CA LYS A 24 7.33 16.40 1.37
C LYS A 24 6.83 14.97 1.14
N GLY A 25 5.72 14.82 0.42
CA GLY A 25 5.22 13.52 -0.02
C GLY A 25 5.73 13.14 -1.41
N ASP A 26 5.17 12.05 -1.96
CA ASP A 26 5.47 11.56 -3.31
C ASP A 26 4.74 12.33 -4.44
N ASN A 27 4.16 13.50 -4.12
CA ASN A 27 3.27 14.32 -4.96
C ASN A 27 1.98 13.61 -5.42
N THR A 28 1.65 12.43 -4.88
CA THR A 28 0.37 11.73 -5.14
C THR A 28 -0.67 11.98 -4.05
N HIS A 29 -0.27 12.55 -2.92
CA HIS A 29 -1.18 12.87 -1.82
C HIS A 29 -2.03 14.12 -2.12
N ILE A 30 -3.33 13.99 -1.94
CA ILE A 30 -4.30 15.10 -2.07
C ILE A 30 -4.41 15.96 -0.79
N SER A 31 -3.94 15.44 0.34
CA SER A 31 -3.92 16.16 1.63
C SER A 31 -2.55 16.79 1.87
N THR A 32 -2.54 17.95 2.54
CA THR A 32 -1.29 18.56 3.00
C THR A 32 -0.91 17.96 4.35
N VAL A 33 0.36 17.62 4.54
CA VAL A 33 0.88 17.00 5.76
C VAL A 33 2.00 17.84 6.38
N PHE A 34 2.03 17.90 7.71
CA PHE A 34 3.03 18.65 8.46
C PHE A 34 3.59 17.81 9.60
N LYS A 35 4.86 18.01 9.92
CA LYS A 35 5.43 17.57 11.19
C LYS A 35 5.04 18.58 12.27
N ALA A 36 4.63 18.08 13.43
CA ALA A 36 4.32 18.92 14.58
C ALA A 36 4.99 18.40 15.85
N GLN A 37 5.39 19.34 16.72
CA GLN A 37 5.77 19.05 18.09
C GLN A 37 4.51 18.93 18.94
N ILE A 38 4.43 17.84 19.71
CA ILE A 38 3.37 17.69 20.71
C ILE A 38 3.72 18.55 21.94
N VAL A 39 2.77 19.39 22.34
CA VAL A 39 2.86 20.27 23.51
C VAL A 39 1.81 19.80 24.53
N PRO A 40 2.22 19.35 25.73
CA PRO A 40 1.29 18.95 26.78
C PRO A 40 0.28 20.07 27.10
N ARG A 41 -1.00 19.71 27.24
CA ARG A 41 -2.07 20.67 27.52
C ARG A 41 -2.19 20.99 29.02
N ASP A 42 -1.89 20.02 29.88
CA ASP A 42 -1.84 20.12 31.35
C ASP A 42 -0.75 19.21 31.91
N ALA A 43 -0.25 19.50 33.12
CA ALA A 43 0.72 18.67 33.87
C ALA A 43 0.18 17.30 34.33
N ARG A 44 -0.94 16.83 33.76
CA ARG A 44 -1.47 15.50 34.05
C ARG A 44 -0.49 14.47 33.48
N VAL A 45 -0.03 13.60 34.35
CA VAL A 45 0.94 12.54 34.08
C VAL A 45 0.29 11.52 33.15
N VAL A 46 0.32 11.79 31.84
CA VAL A 46 0.12 10.77 30.83
C VAL A 46 1.46 10.06 30.70
N PRO A 47 1.53 8.73 30.91
CA PRO A 47 2.77 7.98 30.71
C PRO A 47 3.22 8.14 29.25
N GLU A 48 4.44 8.63 29.07
CA GLU A 48 5.13 8.86 27.78
C GLU A 48 4.31 9.67 26.76
N VAL A 49 4.31 11.00 26.93
CA VAL A 49 3.81 11.91 25.88
C VAL A 49 4.69 11.75 24.63
N PRO A 50 4.12 11.37 23.47
CA PRO A 50 4.89 11.28 22.24
C PRO A 50 5.48 12.66 21.91
N LYS A 51 6.71 12.70 21.37
CA LYS A 51 7.38 13.96 21.06
C LYS A 51 6.83 14.63 19.79
N TRP A 52 6.43 13.82 18.82
CA TRP A 52 6.11 14.24 17.46
C TRP A 52 4.75 13.70 17.02
N ALA A 53 4.06 14.49 16.19
CA ALA A 53 2.87 14.07 15.47
C ALA A 53 3.00 14.45 13.99
N LEU A 54 2.25 13.75 13.15
CA LEU A 54 1.93 14.16 11.80
C LEU A 54 0.55 14.83 11.80
N ILE A 55 0.46 16.05 11.30
CA ILE A 55 -0.81 16.75 11.07
C ILE A 55 -1.19 16.56 9.61
N LYS A 56 -2.35 15.95 9.36
CA LYS A 56 -2.92 15.81 8.02
C LYS A 56 -4.11 16.75 7.89
N VAL A 57 -4.09 17.58 6.86
CA VAL A 57 -5.12 18.57 6.55
C VAL A 57 -5.72 18.25 5.18
N ALA A 58 -7.02 18.02 5.13
CA ALA A 58 -7.78 17.97 3.89
C ALA A 58 -8.12 19.40 3.44
N SER A 59 -7.94 19.71 2.16
CA SER A 59 -8.40 21.00 1.64
C SER A 59 -9.93 21.03 1.65
N PRO A 60 -10.58 22.01 2.30
CA PRO A 60 -12.05 22.10 2.31
C PRO A 60 -12.67 22.26 0.92
N SER A 61 -11.89 22.77 -0.05
CA SER A 61 -12.32 22.91 -1.44
C SER A 61 -12.14 21.63 -2.28
N ASP A 62 -11.55 20.58 -1.71
CA ASP A 62 -11.35 19.30 -2.36
C ASP A 62 -12.26 18.25 -1.70
N GLU A 63 -13.37 17.97 -2.38
CA GLU A 63 -14.38 17.00 -1.93
C GLU A 63 -13.79 15.60 -1.75
N ASN A 64 -12.85 15.20 -2.61
CA ASN A 64 -12.20 13.89 -2.51
C ASN A 64 -11.28 13.83 -1.30
N ALA A 65 -10.49 14.88 -1.04
CA ALA A 65 -9.64 14.96 0.14
C ALA A 65 -10.47 14.91 1.43
N THR A 66 -11.59 15.63 1.47
CA THR A 66 -12.50 15.65 2.62
C THR A 66 -13.16 14.28 2.83
N LYS A 67 -13.66 13.64 1.76
CA LYS A 67 -14.27 12.31 1.82
C LYS A 67 -13.27 11.25 2.28
N ASN A 68 -12.04 11.29 1.77
CA ASN A 68 -10.98 10.36 2.17
C ASN A 68 -10.57 10.58 3.63
N MET A 69 -10.53 11.84 4.11
CA MET A 69 -10.28 12.14 5.52
C MET A 69 -11.37 11.57 6.43
N GLN A 70 -12.64 11.79 6.08
CA GLN A 70 -13.78 11.24 6.82
C GLN A 70 -13.73 9.72 6.87
N ARG A 71 -13.40 9.09 5.73
CA ARG A 71 -13.23 7.63 5.64
C ARG A 71 -12.10 7.16 6.55
N GLU A 72 -10.93 7.81 6.53
CA GLU A 72 -9.80 7.48 7.41
C GLU A 72 -10.19 7.53 8.90
N VAL A 73 -10.90 8.59 9.32
CA VAL A 73 -11.41 8.72 10.70
C VAL A 73 -12.38 7.59 11.04
N LEU A 74 -13.30 7.23 10.14
CA LEU A 74 -14.24 6.13 10.34
C LEU A 74 -13.52 4.78 10.41
N THR A 75 -12.49 4.56 9.60
CA THR A 75 -11.69 3.33 9.65
C THR A 75 -11.01 3.16 11.01
N TYR A 76 -10.46 4.23 11.60
CA TYR A 76 -9.90 4.16 12.96
C TYR A 76 -10.93 3.81 14.03
N ARG A 77 -12.22 4.03 13.78
CA ARG A 77 -13.32 3.67 14.71
C ARG A 77 -13.75 2.22 14.58
N LEU A 78 -13.29 1.48 13.56
CA LEU A 78 -13.56 0.05 13.45
C LEU A 78 -12.89 -0.70 14.62
N PRO A 79 -13.59 -1.66 15.27
CA PRO A 79 -13.04 -2.41 16.39
C PRO A 79 -11.69 -3.06 16.05
N GLY A 80 -10.68 -2.86 16.89
CA GLY A 80 -9.35 -3.45 16.69
C GLY A 80 -8.41 -2.65 15.77
N VAL A 81 -8.90 -1.74 14.91
CA VAL A 81 -8.01 -0.94 14.05
C VAL A 81 -7.13 -0.01 14.87
N ALA A 82 -7.71 0.80 15.77
CA ALA A 82 -6.95 1.76 16.59
C ALA A 82 -5.96 1.10 17.58
N SER A 83 -6.22 -0.16 17.98
CA SER A 83 -5.37 -0.89 18.93
C SER A 83 -4.35 -1.81 18.26
N ALA A 84 -4.55 -2.19 16.99
CA ALA A 84 -3.65 -3.08 16.29
C ALA A 84 -2.33 -2.38 15.94
N LYS A 85 -1.22 -3.05 16.28
CA LYS A 85 0.13 -2.52 16.06
C LYS A 85 0.49 -2.33 14.58
N CYS A 86 -0.23 -2.97 13.66
CA CYS A 86 0.01 -2.87 12.24
C CYS A 86 -0.47 -1.56 11.62
N PHE A 87 -1.31 -0.77 12.30
CA PHE A 87 -1.76 0.54 11.81
C PHE A 87 -1.05 1.68 12.53
N ARG A 88 -0.76 2.77 11.80
CA ARG A 88 -0.37 4.05 12.40
C ARG A 88 -1.46 4.49 13.39
N LYS A 89 -1.10 5.02 14.56
CA LYS A 89 -2.11 5.53 15.49
C LYS A 89 -2.69 6.87 15.05
N MET A 90 -3.99 7.07 15.26
CA MET A 90 -4.59 8.39 15.26
C MET A 90 -4.59 8.94 16.68
N TYR A 91 -3.96 10.10 16.86
CA TYR A 91 -3.87 10.77 18.16
C TYR A 91 -5.08 11.63 18.45
N ASP A 92 -5.49 12.48 17.50
CA ASP A 92 -6.64 13.37 17.66
C ASP A 92 -7.38 13.56 16.33
N VAL A 93 -8.69 13.82 16.43
CA VAL A 93 -9.44 14.56 15.41
C VAL A 93 -9.51 16.00 15.91
N ILE A 94 -8.84 16.92 15.22
CA ILE A 94 -8.72 18.33 15.65
C ILE A 94 -9.96 19.11 15.21
N ASP A 95 -10.38 18.91 13.96
CA ASP A 95 -11.61 19.43 13.36
C ASP A 95 -12.05 18.53 12.18
N ASP A 96 -13.09 18.94 11.46
CA ASP A 96 -13.67 18.16 10.34
C ASP A 96 -12.70 17.94 9.16
N SER A 97 -11.63 18.71 9.08
CA SER A 97 -10.64 18.69 8.00
C SER A 97 -9.22 18.35 8.46
N THR A 98 -9.00 18.18 9.77
CA THR A 98 -7.67 18.08 10.37
C THR A 98 -7.59 16.95 11.39
N ILE A 99 -6.64 16.05 11.20
CA ILE A 99 -6.32 14.98 12.16
C ILE A 99 -4.84 15.02 12.56
N ALA A 100 -4.57 14.60 13.79
CA ALA A 100 -3.22 14.33 14.28
C ALA A 100 -2.98 12.83 14.34
N LEU A 101 -1.84 12.40 13.82
CA LEU A 101 -1.45 11.01 13.66
C LEU A 101 -0.07 10.79 14.28
N GLU A 102 0.22 9.54 14.62
CA GLU A 102 1.55 9.11 15.06
C GLU A 102 2.62 9.45 14.02
N TRP A 103 3.72 10.02 14.48
CA TRP A 103 4.89 10.27 13.66
C TRP A 103 5.69 8.98 13.48
N LEU A 104 6.03 8.67 12.22
CA LEU A 104 7.04 7.68 11.86
C LEU A 104 8.09 8.38 11.00
N ASP A 105 9.35 7.93 11.10
CA ASP A 105 10.51 8.68 10.62
C ASP A 105 10.62 8.75 9.10
N THR A 106 10.11 7.74 8.39
CA THR A 106 10.24 7.61 6.93
C THR A 106 9.18 6.65 6.37
N THR A 107 9.15 6.47 5.04
CA THR A 107 8.29 5.47 4.37
C THR A 107 9.15 4.44 3.64
N LEU A 108 8.56 3.30 3.26
CA LEU A 108 9.25 2.31 2.42
C LEU A 108 9.64 2.89 1.05
N ALA A 109 8.92 3.91 0.54
CA ALA A 109 9.25 4.57 -0.72
C ALA A 109 10.58 5.33 -0.68
N GLU A 110 11.01 5.76 0.51
CA GLU A 110 12.25 6.49 0.72
C GLU A 110 13.44 5.56 1.03
N VAL A 111 13.18 4.26 1.18
CA VAL A 111 14.21 3.24 1.40
C VAL A 111 14.54 2.56 0.08
N GLU A 112 15.81 2.60 -0.30
CA GLU A 112 16.32 1.87 -1.45
C GLU A 112 16.42 0.37 -1.14
N TYR A 113 16.05 -0.46 -2.11
CA TYR A 113 16.27 -1.90 -1.99
C TYR A 113 17.75 -2.23 -2.16
N HIS A 114 18.36 -2.76 -1.10
CA HIS A 114 19.70 -3.33 -1.14
C HIS A 114 19.64 -4.78 -0.65
N PRO A 115 20.11 -5.78 -1.41
CA PRO A 115 20.00 -7.17 -1.02
C PRO A 115 20.92 -7.52 0.15
N ASP A 116 20.43 -7.34 1.38
CA ASP A 116 21.13 -7.71 2.61
C ASP A 116 20.16 -8.18 3.70
N MET A 117 20.72 -8.73 4.78
CA MET A 117 19.93 -9.26 5.90
C MET A 117 19.08 -8.20 6.61
N ARG A 118 19.52 -6.93 6.62
CA ARG A 118 18.76 -5.84 7.24
C ARG A 118 17.54 -5.49 6.41
N ILE A 119 17.66 -5.42 5.09
CA ILE A 119 16.55 -5.21 4.16
C ILE A 119 15.60 -6.40 4.19
N TYR A 120 16.08 -7.64 4.32
CA TYR A 120 15.20 -8.79 4.50
C TYR A 120 14.47 -8.77 5.85
N SER A 121 15.10 -8.27 6.92
CA SER A 121 14.45 -8.00 8.21
C SER A 121 13.37 -6.92 8.13
N LEU A 122 13.64 -5.85 7.38
CA LEU A 122 12.63 -4.84 7.06
C LEU A 122 11.46 -5.45 6.28
N ILE A 123 11.72 -6.27 5.25
CA ILE A 123 10.69 -6.96 4.45
C ILE A 123 9.82 -7.85 5.34
N LYS A 124 10.43 -8.67 6.19
CA LYS A 124 9.69 -9.49 7.16
C LYS A 124 8.76 -8.64 8.00
N THR A 125 9.27 -7.54 8.56
CA THR A 125 8.54 -6.65 9.46
C THR A 125 7.35 -6.00 8.76
N PHE A 126 7.55 -5.40 7.58
CA PHE A 126 6.44 -4.72 6.90
C PHE A 126 5.44 -5.68 6.27
N LEU A 127 5.86 -6.84 5.76
CA LEU A 127 4.91 -7.85 5.26
C LEU A 127 4.02 -8.34 6.40
N ARG A 128 4.60 -8.58 7.58
CA ARG A 128 3.84 -8.97 8.77
C ARG A 128 2.83 -7.89 9.15
N ALA A 129 3.23 -6.61 9.14
CA ALA A 129 2.29 -5.50 9.37
C ALA A 129 1.18 -5.45 8.31
N ALA A 130 1.52 -5.49 7.02
CA ALA A 130 0.58 -5.37 5.90
C ALA A 130 -0.41 -6.55 5.82
N PHE A 131 0.03 -7.79 6.02
CA PHE A 131 -0.91 -8.92 6.06
C PHE A 131 -1.75 -8.93 7.33
N THR A 132 -1.20 -8.49 8.47
CA THR A 132 -1.99 -8.36 9.71
C THR A 132 -3.07 -7.29 9.54
N SER A 133 -2.77 -6.16 8.88
CA SER A 133 -3.80 -5.15 8.58
C SER A 133 -4.87 -5.69 7.64
N CYS A 134 -4.52 -6.49 6.62
CA CYS A 134 -5.52 -7.18 5.79
C CYS A 134 -6.45 -8.01 6.69
N VAL A 135 -5.93 -8.89 7.55
CA VAL A 135 -6.74 -9.73 8.44
C VAL A 135 -7.69 -8.88 9.31
N VAL A 136 -7.20 -7.81 9.93
CA VAL A 136 -8.04 -6.94 10.76
C VAL A 136 -9.17 -6.29 9.96
N LEU A 137 -8.92 -5.88 8.71
CA LEU A 137 -9.95 -5.27 7.85
C LEU A 137 -10.96 -6.30 7.32
N GLU A 138 -10.50 -7.52 7.01
CA GLU A 138 -11.34 -8.62 6.54
C GLU A 138 -12.43 -9.00 7.57
N ASP A 139 -12.10 -8.96 8.86
CA ASP A 139 -13.03 -9.19 9.97
C ASP A 139 -14.20 -8.18 9.97
N HIS A 140 -13.99 -6.99 9.39
CA HIS A 140 -14.99 -5.94 9.25
C HIS A 140 -15.56 -5.81 7.83
N LYS A 141 -15.27 -6.75 6.93
CA LYS A 141 -15.67 -6.67 5.50
C LYS A 141 -15.18 -5.39 4.83
N HIS A 142 -13.97 -4.95 5.17
CA HIS A 142 -13.29 -3.84 4.55
C HIS A 142 -12.00 -4.29 3.86
N VAL A 143 -11.55 -3.51 2.87
CA VAL A 143 -10.30 -3.72 2.14
C VAL A 143 -9.56 -2.39 2.01
N ASN A 144 -8.23 -2.44 2.15
CA ASN A 144 -7.40 -1.31 1.77
C ASN A 144 -7.08 -1.39 0.27
N THR A 145 -7.50 -0.38 -0.49
CA THR A 145 -7.26 -0.33 -1.93
C THR A 145 -5.97 0.39 -2.31
N ASP A 146 -5.24 0.99 -1.37
CA ASP A 146 -4.05 1.82 -1.65
C ASP A 146 -2.78 1.29 -0.95
N TYR A 147 -2.53 -0.02 -1.02
CA TYR A 147 -1.21 -0.55 -0.67
C TYR A 147 -0.17 -0.07 -1.68
N LYS A 148 0.79 0.73 -1.20
CA LYS A 148 1.96 1.23 -1.94
C LYS A 148 3.08 1.55 -0.96
N THR A 149 4.31 1.67 -1.45
CA THR A 149 5.50 1.88 -0.62
C THR A 149 5.42 3.17 0.22
N ALA A 150 4.77 4.22 -0.28
CA ALA A 150 4.55 5.47 0.46
C ALA A 150 3.59 5.32 1.66
N ASN A 151 2.75 4.29 1.67
CA ASN A 151 1.79 4.01 2.75
C ASN A 151 2.30 2.96 3.74
N ILE A 152 3.53 2.47 3.58
CA ILE A 152 4.23 1.66 4.58
C ILE A 152 5.19 2.58 5.33
N LEU A 153 4.83 2.88 6.57
CA LEU A 153 5.52 3.83 7.42
C LEU A 153 6.52 3.11 8.32
N LEU A 154 7.70 3.70 8.47
CA LEU A 154 8.84 3.07 9.14
C LEU A 154 9.42 3.99 10.22
N SER A 155 9.79 3.40 11.34
CA SER A 155 10.60 4.02 12.39
C SER A 155 11.69 3.07 12.85
N ASP A 156 12.74 3.61 13.45
CA ASP A 156 13.89 2.85 13.94
C ASP A 156 14.52 1.94 12.87
N ASN A 157 14.40 2.31 11.59
CA ASN A 157 14.84 1.50 10.44
C ASN A 157 16.37 1.33 10.34
N ARG A 158 17.12 2.05 11.17
CA ARG A 158 18.58 1.94 11.35
C ARG A 158 19.00 1.05 12.50
N THR A 159 18.04 0.43 13.18
CA THR A 159 18.27 -0.46 14.32
C THR A 159 17.71 -1.85 14.01
N ASP A 160 18.02 -2.81 14.87
CA ASP A 160 17.45 -4.17 14.80
C ASP A 160 15.97 -4.25 15.20
N ARG A 161 15.36 -3.11 15.58
CA ARG A 161 13.98 -3.00 16.07
C ARG A 161 13.11 -2.15 15.15
N VAL A 162 13.22 -2.40 13.86
CA VAL A 162 12.40 -1.72 12.86
C VAL A 162 10.92 -1.81 13.22
N ILE A 163 10.24 -0.67 13.21
CA ILE A 163 8.78 -0.59 13.33
C ILE A 163 8.24 -0.36 11.92
N ALA A 164 7.31 -1.20 11.48
CA ALA A 164 6.57 -0.98 10.24
C ALA A 164 5.07 -0.94 10.52
N LYS A 165 4.38 0.03 9.92
CA LYS A 165 2.94 0.22 10.05
C LYS A 165 2.32 0.64 8.73
N VAL A 166 1.08 0.25 8.51
CA VAL A 166 0.25 0.73 7.41
C VAL A 166 -0.32 2.10 7.79
N GLY A 167 -0.07 3.07 6.92
CA GLY A 167 -0.62 4.41 6.98
C GLY A 167 -1.71 4.63 5.94
N ASP A 168 -2.22 5.86 5.94
CA ASP A 168 -3.24 6.39 5.01
C ASP A 168 -4.44 5.46 4.79
N LEU A 169 -5.42 5.55 5.70
CA LEU A 169 -6.61 4.70 5.62
C LEU A 169 -7.76 5.33 4.83
N GLY A 170 -7.51 6.43 4.11
CA GLY A 170 -8.55 7.17 3.38
C GLY A 170 -9.17 6.41 2.20
N LEU A 171 -8.55 5.30 1.78
CA LEU A 171 -9.02 4.39 0.73
C LEU A 171 -9.31 2.97 1.26
N VAL A 172 -9.58 2.86 2.57
CA VAL A 172 -10.13 1.65 3.19
C VAL A 172 -11.65 1.68 3.11
N VAL A 173 -12.23 0.81 2.29
CA VAL A 173 -13.67 0.78 1.98
C VAL A 173 -14.28 -0.58 2.28
N PRO A 174 -15.61 -0.66 2.46
CA PRO A 174 -16.36 -1.90 2.33
C PRO A 174 -15.96 -2.70 1.08
N VAL A 175 -15.88 -4.02 1.25
CA VAL A 175 -15.63 -4.97 0.16
C VAL A 175 -16.64 -4.75 -0.96
N GLY A 176 -16.17 -4.66 -2.21
CA GLY A 176 -17.05 -4.47 -3.35
C GLY A 176 -17.35 -3.00 -3.71
N GLU A 177 -16.99 -2.02 -2.87
CA GLU A 177 -17.36 -0.61 -3.09
C GLU A 177 -16.60 0.03 -4.27
N LEU A 178 -15.28 -0.17 -4.34
CA LEU A 178 -14.42 0.52 -5.31
C LEU A 178 -13.93 -0.40 -6.42
N PHE A 179 -13.95 0.16 -7.64
CA PHE A 179 -13.42 -0.43 -8.87
C PHE A 179 -12.21 0.38 -9.31
N ASN A 180 -11.19 -0.26 -9.89
CA ASN A 180 -9.99 0.41 -10.42
C ASN A 180 -9.27 1.36 -9.44
N ALA A 181 -9.45 1.17 -8.12
CA ALA A 181 -8.88 2.06 -7.10
C ALA A 181 -7.42 1.73 -6.75
N GLN A 182 -6.99 0.48 -6.97
CA GLN A 182 -5.61 0.08 -6.71
C GLN A 182 -4.64 0.79 -7.66
N PRO A 183 -3.48 1.28 -7.18
CA PRO A 183 -2.41 1.77 -8.04
C PRO A 183 -2.06 0.74 -9.12
N TYR A 184 -1.76 1.17 -10.34
CA TYR A 184 -1.57 0.25 -11.48
C TYR A 184 -0.60 -0.92 -11.20
N ALA A 185 0.52 -0.64 -10.52
CA ALA A 185 1.52 -1.66 -10.20
C ALA A 185 1.08 -2.64 -9.11
N MET A 186 0.12 -2.27 -8.27
CA MET A 186 -0.43 -3.08 -7.18
C MET A 186 -1.84 -3.60 -7.49
N ARG A 187 -2.39 -3.26 -8.65
CA ARG A 187 -3.74 -3.65 -9.05
C ARG A 187 -3.79 -5.13 -9.40
N ALA A 188 -4.73 -5.83 -8.79
CA ALA A 188 -4.91 -7.25 -9.00
C ALA A 188 -5.48 -7.55 -10.39
N PRO A 189 -5.18 -8.73 -10.96
CA PRO A 189 -5.61 -9.06 -12.33
C PRO A 189 -7.12 -9.00 -12.49
N GLU A 190 -7.89 -9.50 -11.53
CA GLU A 190 -9.35 -9.45 -11.55
C GLU A 190 -9.90 -8.02 -11.53
N VAL A 191 -9.19 -7.08 -10.91
CA VAL A 191 -9.61 -5.67 -10.84
C VAL A 191 -9.43 -5.01 -12.21
N PHE A 192 -8.37 -5.33 -12.95
CA PHE A 192 -8.25 -4.94 -14.36
C PHE A 192 -9.36 -5.50 -15.24
N LEU A 193 -9.92 -6.66 -14.88
CA LEU A 193 -11.07 -7.26 -15.55
C LEU A 193 -12.43 -6.67 -15.10
N GLY A 194 -12.41 -5.51 -14.43
CA GLY A 194 -13.62 -4.80 -13.99
C GLY A 194 -14.30 -5.41 -12.77
N LYS A 195 -13.63 -6.29 -12.02
CA LYS A 195 -14.13 -6.74 -10.72
C LYS A 195 -13.82 -5.69 -9.65
N PRO A 196 -14.67 -5.57 -8.62
CA PRO A 196 -14.38 -4.65 -7.53
C PRO A 196 -13.21 -5.16 -6.68
N CYS A 197 -12.63 -4.27 -5.88
CA CYS A 197 -11.60 -4.64 -4.91
C CYS A 197 -12.21 -5.50 -3.80
N THR A 198 -11.51 -6.59 -3.46
CA THR A 198 -11.93 -7.62 -2.50
C THR A 198 -10.73 -8.10 -1.67
N GLU A 199 -10.98 -8.98 -0.71
CA GLU A 199 -9.96 -9.53 0.18
C GLU A 199 -8.80 -10.20 -0.59
N PRO A 200 -9.02 -10.99 -1.66
CA PRO A 200 -7.92 -11.47 -2.49
C PRO A 200 -7.13 -10.33 -3.16
N SER A 201 -7.79 -9.25 -3.61
CA SER A 201 -7.11 -8.19 -4.36
C SER A 201 -6.16 -7.39 -3.48
N GLN A 202 -6.46 -7.21 -2.19
CA GLN A 202 -5.52 -6.59 -1.23
C GLN A 202 -4.29 -7.48 -0.97
N VAL A 203 -4.46 -8.81 -0.92
CA VAL A 203 -3.32 -9.75 -0.76
C VAL A 203 -2.37 -9.64 -1.95
N TRP A 204 -2.91 -9.57 -3.17
CA TRP A 204 -2.11 -9.30 -4.37
C TRP A 204 -1.36 -7.98 -4.25
N ALA A 205 -2.06 -6.91 -3.86
CA ALA A 205 -1.48 -5.57 -3.78
C ALA A 205 -0.25 -5.50 -2.85
N VAL A 206 -0.28 -6.19 -1.71
CA VAL A 206 0.87 -6.27 -0.78
C VAL A 206 2.08 -6.96 -1.44
N ALA A 207 1.89 -8.09 -2.11
CA ALA A 207 2.98 -8.80 -2.75
C ALA A 207 3.49 -8.09 -4.02
N ALA A 208 2.59 -7.49 -4.79
CA ALA A 208 2.93 -6.70 -5.97
C ALA A 208 3.71 -5.43 -5.58
N MET A 209 3.35 -4.80 -4.46
CA MET A 209 4.12 -3.70 -3.86
C MET A 209 5.56 -4.12 -3.56
N LEU A 210 5.76 -5.25 -2.88
CA LEU A 210 7.10 -5.78 -2.58
C LEU A 210 7.87 -6.09 -3.87
N LEU A 211 7.24 -6.79 -4.82
CA LEU A 211 7.90 -7.13 -6.08
C LEU A 211 8.34 -5.88 -6.86
N CYS A 212 7.49 -4.86 -6.95
CA CYS A 212 7.81 -3.62 -7.64
C CYS A 212 8.84 -2.77 -6.89
N TRP A 213 8.89 -2.86 -5.55
CA TRP A 213 9.93 -2.20 -4.77
C TRP A 213 11.31 -2.82 -5.04
N ILE A 214 11.37 -4.16 -5.14
CA ILE A 214 12.61 -4.89 -5.46
C ILE A 214 13.00 -4.72 -6.93
N LYS A 215 12.01 -4.74 -7.82
CA LYS A 215 12.20 -4.68 -9.27
C LYS A 215 11.24 -3.66 -9.89
N PRO A 216 11.60 -2.37 -9.87
CA PRO A 216 10.77 -1.30 -10.42
C PRO A 216 10.36 -1.56 -11.87
N GLY A 217 9.11 -1.23 -12.19
CA GLY A 217 8.56 -1.32 -13.54
C GLY A 217 8.15 -2.71 -14.03
N VAL A 218 8.37 -3.79 -13.25
CA VAL A 218 7.96 -5.15 -13.65
C VAL A 218 6.44 -5.32 -13.76
N LEU A 219 5.68 -4.54 -12.99
CA LEU A 219 4.21 -4.47 -13.06
C LEU A 219 3.75 -3.02 -13.21
N GLY A 220 2.49 -2.85 -13.60
CA GLY A 220 1.84 -1.56 -13.73
C GLY A 220 2.19 -0.79 -14.99
N ALA A 221 1.91 0.51 -14.96
CA ALA A 221 1.98 1.39 -16.13
C ALA A 221 3.30 2.17 -16.24
N TRP A 222 4.27 1.90 -15.36
CA TRP A 222 5.63 2.43 -15.55
C TRP A 222 6.12 2.01 -16.94
N ASP A 223 6.88 2.88 -17.61
CA ASP A 223 7.35 2.75 -19.01
C ASP A 223 6.28 2.62 -20.10
N SER A 224 4.99 2.78 -19.76
CA SER A 224 3.93 2.91 -20.75
C SER A 224 4.16 4.16 -21.61
N PRO A 225 4.11 4.06 -22.95
CA PRO A 225 4.35 5.19 -23.85
C PRO A 225 3.19 6.20 -23.85
N HIS A 226 2.00 5.82 -23.38
CA HIS A 226 0.84 6.71 -23.36
C HIS A 226 -0.17 6.38 -22.24
N PRO A 227 -0.68 7.37 -21.48
CA PRO A 227 -1.66 7.13 -20.40
C PRO A 227 -2.90 6.33 -20.82
N LEU A 228 -3.35 6.50 -22.06
CA LEU A 228 -4.54 5.81 -22.60
C LEU A 228 -4.38 4.28 -22.72
N ILE A 229 -3.16 3.77 -22.71
CA ILE A 229 -2.91 2.33 -22.77
C ILE A 229 -2.40 1.76 -21.44
N ASN A 230 -2.39 2.54 -20.36
CA ASN A 230 -1.85 2.13 -19.06
C ASN A 230 -2.49 0.84 -18.53
N GLU A 231 -3.80 0.67 -18.71
CA GLU A 231 -4.50 -0.56 -18.33
C GLU A 231 -4.04 -1.75 -19.18
N ALA A 232 -4.05 -1.60 -20.50
CA ALA A 232 -3.64 -2.63 -21.43
C ALA A 232 -2.16 -3.03 -21.24
N TRP A 233 -1.30 -2.05 -21.00
CA TRP A 233 0.12 -2.22 -20.71
C TRP A 233 0.34 -3.01 -19.42
N SER A 234 -0.37 -2.62 -18.35
CA SER A 234 -0.28 -3.31 -17.05
C SER A 234 -0.77 -4.76 -17.16
N MET A 235 -1.88 -5.01 -17.86
CA MET A 235 -2.37 -6.37 -18.11
C MET A 235 -1.38 -7.18 -18.95
N ALA A 236 -0.78 -6.60 -19.98
CA ALA A 236 0.24 -7.27 -20.78
C ALA A 236 1.43 -7.68 -19.90
N LYS A 237 1.93 -6.81 -19.02
CA LYS A 237 3.01 -7.16 -18.06
C LYS A 237 2.64 -8.32 -17.14
N ILE A 238 1.42 -8.33 -16.58
CA ILE A 238 0.93 -9.45 -15.76
C ILE A 238 0.90 -10.74 -16.59
N GLN A 239 0.40 -10.70 -17.84
CA GLN A 239 0.35 -11.88 -18.71
C GLN A 239 1.75 -12.40 -19.08
N ARG A 240 2.73 -11.51 -19.27
CA ARG A 240 4.14 -11.90 -19.51
C ARG A 240 4.75 -12.58 -18.28
N LEU A 241 4.49 -12.04 -17.09
CA LEU A 241 5.01 -12.56 -15.83
C LEU A 241 4.31 -13.88 -15.42
N PHE A 242 3.02 -14.00 -15.71
CA PHE A 242 2.19 -15.17 -15.42
C PHE A 242 1.50 -15.68 -16.69
N PRO A 243 2.19 -16.45 -17.55
CA PRO A 243 1.64 -16.89 -18.84
C PRO A 243 0.38 -17.76 -18.75
N HIS A 244 0.13 -18.36 -17.59
CA HIS A 244 -1.09 -19.14 -17.30
C HIS A 244 -2.30 -18.26 -16.97
N TRP A 245 -2.11 -16.97 -16.73
CA TRP A 245 -3.21 -16.03 -16.59
C TRP A 245 -3.73 -15.63 -17.97
N GLU A 246 -4.90 -16.16 -18.31
CA GLU A 246 -5.56 -15.87 -19.57
C GLU A 246 -6.36 -14.57 -19.47
N ILE A 247 -6.01 -13.60 -20.30
CA ILE A 247 -6.82 -12.41 -20.52
C ILE A 247 -8.07 -12.86 -21.31
N PRO A 248 -9.29 -12.69 -20.78
CA PRO A 248 -10.52 -13.11 -21.45
C PRO A 248 -10.66 -12.47 -22.84
N THR A 249 -11.35 -13.15 -23.76
CA THR A 249 -11.68 -12.53 -25.04
C THR A 249 -12.72 -11.41 -24.83
N PRO A 250 -12.77 -10.40 -25.71
CA PRO A 250 -13.71 -9.28 -25.57
C PRO A 250 -15.19 -9.69 -25.47
N GLU A 251 -15.56 -10.83 -26.05
CA GLU A 251 -16.93 -11.36 -26.01
C GLU A 251 -17.34 -11.83 -24.62
N MET A 252 -16.37 -12.16 -23.76
CA MET A 252 -16.58 -12.65 -22.40
C MET A 252 -16.84 -11.53 -21.39
N VAL A 253 -16.66 -10.27 -21.77
CA VAL A 253 -16.80 -9.11 -20.87
C VAL A 253 -17.80 -8.08 -21.38
N LYS A 254 -18.33 -7.29 -20.44
CA LYS A 254 -19.22 -6.15 -20.74
C LYS A 254 -18.44 -4.84 -20.66
N GLY A 255 -18.83 -3.88 -21.50
CA GLY A 255 -18.25 -2.54 -21.54
C GLY A 255 -17.20 -2.38 -22.64
N ASP A 256 -17.41 -1.39 -23.52
CA ASP A 256 -16.58 -1.23 -24.71
C ASP A 256 -15.15 -0.80 -24.38
N THR A 257 -14.97 0.05 -23.37
CA THR A 257 -13.64 0.45 -22.89
C THR A 257 -12.82 -0.75 -22.42
N LEU A 258 -13.42 -1.67 -21.65
CA LEU A 258 -12.74 -2.87 -21.18
C LEU A 258 -12.38 -3.79 -22.36
N LYS A 259 -13.31 -3.99 -23.31
CA LYS A 259 -13.04 -4.76 -24.53
C LYS A 259 -11.83 -4.23 -25.32
N VAL A 260 -11.74 -2.92 -25.48
CA VAL A 260 -10.59 -2.26 -26.13
C VAL A 260 -9.31 -2.54 -25.35
N ALA A 261 -9.33 -2.36 -24.02
CA ALA A 261 -8.16 -2.59 -23.18
C ALA A 261 -7.66 -4.05 -23.23
N LEU A 262 -8.57 -5.05 -23.24
CA LEU A 262 -8.22 -6.47 -23.35
C LEU A 262 -7.58 -6.79 -24.71
N ASN A 263 -8.18 -6.32 -25.80
CA ASN A 263 -7.62 -6.47 -27.15
C ASN A 263 -6.23 -5.86 -27.26
N SER A 264 -6.08 -4.63 -26.75
CA SER A 264 -4.79 -3.95 -26.71
C SER A 264 -3.78 -4.75 -25.88
N ALA A 265 -4.14 -5.24 -24.69
CA ALA A 265 -3.23 -6.00 -23.85
C ALA A 265 -2.69 -7.27 -24.54
N GLN A 266 -3.60 -8.04 -25.15
CA GLN A 266 -3.23 -9.25 -25.89
C GLN A 266 -2.32 -8.95 -27.09
N SER A 267 -2.57 -7.86 -27.81
CA SER A 267 -1.74 -7.43 -28.94
C SER A 267 -0.36 -6.94 -28.48
N LEU A 268 -0.33 -6.05 -27.48
CA LEU A 268 0.89 -5.45 -26.93
C LEU A 268 1.83 -6.52 -26.38
N SER A 269 1.31 -7.48 -25.61
CA SER A 269 2.07 -8.62 -25.07
C SER A 269 2.80 -9.45 -26.13
N LYS A 270 2.28 -9.48 -27.37
CA LYS A 270 2.82 -10.25 -28.50
C LYS A 270 3.70 -9.44 -29.44
N GLN A 271 3.53 -8.11 -29.52
CA GLN A 271 4.13 -7.29 -30.57
C GLN A 271 5.19 -6.32 -30.05
N VAL A 272 5.13 -5.92 -28.78
CA VAL A 272 6.01 -4.90 -28.22
C VAL A 272 7.24 -5.56 -27.60
N THR A 273 8.41 -5.22 -28.12
CA THR A 273 9.70 -5.82 -27.73
C THR A 273 10.00 -5.63 -26.24
N GLU A 274 9.68 -4.45 -25.68
CA GLU A 274 9.88 -4.13 -24.27
C GLU A 274 9.05 -5.03 -23.36
N LEU A 275 7.80 -5.32 -23.74
CA LEU A 275 6.94 -6.24 -23.00
C LEU A 275 7.37 -7.69 -23.18
N GLN A 276 7.82 -8.08 -24.39
CA GLN A 276 8.37 -9.41 -24.63
C GLN A 276 9.63 -9.71 -23.81
N ALA A 277 10.41 -8.68 -23.48
CA ALA A 277 11.62 -8.81 -22.65
C ALA A 277 11.32 -9.19 -21.18
N ILE A 278 10.07 -9.00 -20.72
CA ILE A 278 9.58 -9.53 -19.45
C ILE A 278 9.42 -11.05 -19.60
N LEU A 279 10.13 -11.78 -18.75
CA LEU A 279 10.10 -13.23 -18.68
C LEU A 279 9.01 -13.70 -17.70
N PRO A 280 8.68 -15.00 -17.69
CA PRO A 280 7.84 -15.56 -16.64
C PRO A 280 8.47 -15.36 -15.26
N PHE A 281 7.64 -15.40 -14.22
CA PHE A 281 7.98 -15.00 -12.86
C PHE A 281 9.29 -15.59 -12.31
N ASP A 282 9.53 -16.88 -12.56
CA ASP A 282 10.69 -17.59 -12.03
C ASP A 282 12.01 -17.13 -12.65
N GLU A 283 12.02 -16.83 -13.94
CA GLU A 283 13.16 -16.27 -14.64
C GLU A 283 13.30 -14.76 -14.40
N GLU A 284 12.19 -14.03 -14.38
CA GLU A 284 12.19 -12.58 -14.24
C GLU A 284 12.69 -12.15 -12.87
N THR A 285 12.31 -12.88 -11.82
CA THR A 285 12.84 -12.61 -10.49
C THR A 285 14.34 -12.90 -10.43
N LYS A 286 14.88 -13.91 -11.13
CA LYS A 286 16.34 -14.22 -11.11
C LYS A 286 17.22 -13.06 -11.63
N LYS A 287 16.64 -12.09 -12.34
CA LYS A 287 17.33 -10.86 -12.77
C LYS A 287 17.63 -9.88 -11.63
N VAL A 288 17.09 -10.10 -10.44
CA VAL A 288 17.38 -9.33 -9.23
C VAL A 288 17.88 -10.26 -8.13
N GLU A 289 18.83 -9.78 -7.33
CA GLU A 289 19.33 -10.50 -6.18
C GLU A 289 18.24 -10.57 -5.11
N MET A 290 17.89 -11.79 -4.70
CA MET A 290 16.82 -12.09 -3.74
C MET A 290 16.98 -13.54 -3.25
N PRO A 291 16.84 -13.81 -1.94
CA PRO A 291 16.94 -15.16 -1.41
C PRO A 291 15.79 -16.03 -1.92
N GLN A 292 16.05 -17.33 -2.06
CA GLN A 292 15.06 -18.27 -2.58
C GLN A 292 13.77 -18.29 -1.75
N GLN A 293 13.89 -18.14 -0.42
CA GLN A 293 12.76 -18.10 0.51
C GLN A 293 11.81 -16.94 0.22
N LEU A 294 12.34 -15.77 -0.18
CA LEU A 294 11.51 -14.63 -0.54
C LEU A 294 10.87 -14.81 -1.93
N ARG A 295 11.59 -15.41 -2.89
CA ARG A 295 11.01 -15.78 -4.19
C ARG A 295 9.86 -16.77 -4.03
N ASP A 296 10.05 -17.79 -3.21
CA ASP A 296 9.03 -18.81 -2.93
C ASP A 296 7.81 -18.20 -2.25
N LEU A 297 8.02 -17.28 -1.31
CA LEU A 297 6.93 -16.53 -0.68
C LEU A 297 6.16 -15.67 -1.69
N LEU A 298 6.86 -14.91 -2.54
CA LEU A 298 6.21 -14.13 -3.59
C LEU A 298 5.44 -15.02 -4.58
N ARG A 299 6.02 -16.16 -5.01
CA ARG A 299 5.33 -17.13 -5.89
C ARG A 299 4.05 -17.66 -5.26
N PHE A 300 4.08 -17.93 -3.96
CA PHE A 300 2.93 -18.42 -3.21
C PHE A 300 1.80 -17.40 -3.10
N ILE A 301 2.12 -16.09 -3.02
CA ILE A 301 1.12 -15.03 -2.84
C ILE A 301 0.61 -14.49 -4.19
N LEU A 302 1.50 -14.29 -5.16
CA LEU A 302 1.19 -13.71 -6.48
C LEU A 302 0.53 -14.72 -7.41
N VAL A 303 -0.65 -15.18 -7.02
CA VAL A 303 -1.49 -16.08 -7.80
C VAL A 303 -2.55 -15.24 -8.54
N PRO A 304 -2.56 -15.24 -9.89
CA PRO A 304 -3.47 -14.38 -10.64
C PRO A 304 -4.95 -14.70 -10.45
N ASP A 305 -5.32 -15.98 -10.31
CA ASP A 305 -6.70 -16.37 -10.01
C ASP A 305 -7.02 -16.09 -8.52
N PRO A 306 -7.94 -15.15 -8.23
CA PRO A 306 -8.28 -14.78 -6.86
C PRO A 306 -8.94 -15.92 -6.06
N LYS A 307 -9.49 -16.96 -6.71
CA LYS A 307 -10.16 -18.08 -6.01
C LYS A 307 -9.19 -19.02 -5.32
N ILE A 308 -7.98 -19.14 -5.86
CA ILE A 308 -6.92 -20.00 -5.33
C ILE A 308 -5.78 -19.19 -4.69
N ARG A 309 -5.85 -17.86 -4.75
CA ARG A 309 -4.93 -16.96 -4.04
C ARG A 309 -5.10 -17.16 -2.52
N PRO A 310 -4.01 -17.28 -1.75
CA PRO A 310 -4.12 -17.45 -0.30
C PRO A 310 -4.75 -16.22 0.36
N SER A 311 -5.48 -16.40 1.45
CA SER A 311 -5.92 -15.29 2.30
C SER A 311 -4.73 -14.70 3.08
N ALA A 312 -4.87 -13.47 3.58
CA ALA A 312 -3.81 -12.84 4.38
C ALA A 312 -3.46 -13.64 5.64
N SER A 313 -4.48 -14.20 6.31
CA SER A 313 -4.30 -15.08 7.47
C SER A 313 -3.56 -16.37 7.11
N PHE A 314 -3.85 -16.95 5.94
CA PHE A 314 -3.16 -18.15 5.47
C PHE A 314 -1.71 -17.86 5.08
N VAL A 315 -1.42 -16.69 4.48
CA VAL A 315 -0.04 -16.24 4.23
C VAL A 315 0.76 -16.15 5.52
N LEU A 316 0.24 -15.48 6.55
CA LEU A 316 0.93 -15.34 7.84
C LEU A 316 1.22 -16.69 8.53
N ALA A 317 0.36 -17.69 8.33
CA ALA A 317 0.50 -19.03 8.89
C ALA A 317 1.31 -20.01 8.00
N SER A 318 1.65 -19.59 6.77
CA SER A 318 2.17 -20.51 5.76
C SER A 318 3.57 -21.03 6.07
N ARG A 319 3.97 -22.09 5.37
CA ARG A 319 5.33 -22.62 5.47
C ARG A 319 6.32 -21.67 4.80
N GLU A 320 5.91 -21.02 3.73
CA GLU A 320 6.68 -20.09 2.91
C GLU A 320 7.05 -18.85 3.72
N PHE A 321 6.08 -18.28 4.45
CA PHE A 321 6.34 -17.12 5.30
C PHE A 321 7.31 -17.50 6.43
N ARG A 322 7.05 -18.61 7.14
CA ARG A 322 7.95 -19.10 8.20
C ARG A 322 9.37 -19.41 7.71
N LYS A 323 9.53 -19.98 6.51
CA LYS A 323 10.86 -20.21 5.92
C LYS A 323 11.61 -18.90 5.69
N PHE A 324 10.93 -17.87 5.19
CA PHE A 324 11.52 -16.55 5.03
C PHE A 324 11.87 -15.92 6.39
N GLU A 325 10.99 -16.04 7.38
CA GLU A 325 11.27 -15.52 8.73
C GLU A 325 12.49 -16.18 9.37
N ASN A 326 12.62 -17.49 9.23
CA ASN A 326 13.76 -18.25 9.72
C ASN A 326 15.04 -17.83 8.99
N TYR A 327 14.99 -17.67 7.66
CA TYR A 327 16.14 -17.20 6.88
C TYR A 327 16.68 -15.87 7.42
N VAL A 328 15.79 -14.94 7.78
CA VAL A 328 16.12 -13.59 8.25
C VAL A 328 16.63 -13.55 9.70
N THR A 329 16.45 -14.62 10.46
CA THR A 329 16.81 -14.68 11.89
C THR A 329 18.10 -15.48 12.14
N LEU A 330 18.71 -16.02 11.08
CA LEU A 330 20.02 -16.68 11.09
C LEU A 330 21.14 -15.64 10.97
#